data_AF-A0A917MG62-F1
#
_entry.id   AF-A0A917MG62-F1
#
_cell.length_a   1.000
_cell.length_b   1.000
_cell.length_c   1.000
_cell.angle_alpha   90.00
_cell.angle_beta   90.00
_cell.angle_gamma   90.00
#
_symmetry.space_group_name_H-M   'P 1'
#
loop_
_entity.id
_entity.type
_entity.pdbx_description
1 polymer ?
#
loop_
_entity_poly.entity_id
_entity_poly.type
_entity_poly.pdbx_seq_one_letter_code
_entity_poly.pdbx_strand_id
1 'polypeptide(L)'
;MLNWMRYGFDAAMLTIEAQQVIGLRLAKIGAGGPGAAMEATLMVNEKIAAAMEAGVTLATGGSSHKVLTGYRKHVGKNYRRLSR
;
A
#
# COMPACT_ATOMS: atom_id res chain seq x y z
N MET A 1 22.72 -4.71 -13.78
CA MET A 1 22.87 -3.43 -13.05
C MET A 1 21.62 -2.55 -13.10
N LEU A 2 21.05 -2.25 -14.27
CA LEU A 2 19.87 -1.37 -14.41
C LEU A 2 18.63 -1.83 -13.61
N ASN A 3 18.34 -3.13 -13.58
CA ASN A 3 17.15 -3.67 -12.90
C ASN A 3 17.18 -3.51 -11.37
N TRP A 4 18.37 -3.56 -10.75
CA TRP A 4 18.52 -3.38 -9.31
C TRP A 4 18.27 -1.92 -8.90
N MET A 5 18.82 -0.97 -9.66
CA MET A 5 18.59 0.46 -9.44
C MET A 5 17.11 0.82 -9.60
N ARG A 6 16.44 0.27 -10.63
CA ARG A 6 15.00 0.47 -10.82
C ARG A 6 14.18 -0.07 -9.64
N TYR A 7 14.48 -1.30 -9.19
CA TYR A 7 13.82 -1.88 -8.02
C TYR A 7 14.00 -1.00 -6.77
N GLY A 8 15.23 -0.54 -6.51
CA GLY A 8 15.53 0.34 -5.38
C GLY A 8 14.78 1.67 -5.46
N PHE A 9 14.73 2.29 -6.63
CA PHE A 9 13.97 3.52 -6.84
C PHE A 9 12.46 3.32 -6.63
N ASP A 10 11.90 2.23 -7.15
CA ASP A 10 10.49 1.90 -6.96
C ASP A 10 10.16 1.62 -5.49
N ALA A 11 11.09 1.00 -4.74
CA ALA A 11 10.93 0.76 -3.32
C ALA A 11 11.02 2.06 -2.49
N ALA A 12 11.93 2.96 -2.86
CA ALA A 12 12.01 4.30 -2.26
C ALA A 12 10.72 5.10 -2.51
N MET A 13 10.21 5.08 -3.74
CA MET A 13 8.94 5.72 -4.08
C MET A 13 7.76 5.11 -3.31
N LEU A 14 7.68 3.78 -3.23
CA LEU A 14 6.65 3.11 -2.41
C LEU A 14 6.72 3.59 -0.95
N THR A 15 7.93 3.73 -0.41
CA THR A 15 8.13 4.19 0.98
C THR A 15 7.56 5.59 1.16
N ILE A 16 7.87 6.52 0.25
CA ILE A 16 7.34 7.90 0.28
C ILE A 16 5.81 7.89 0.18
N GLU A 17 5.25 7.18 -0.80
CA GLU A 17 3.80 7.06 -1.00
C GLU A 17 3.12 6.47 0.24
N ALA A 18 3.74 5.47 0.89
CA ALA A 18 3.21 4.84 2.09
C ALA A 18 3.19 5.80 3.29
N GLN A 19 4.22 6.63 3.47
CA GLN A 19 4.25 7.63 4.55
C GLN A 19 3.10 8.64 4.44
N GLN A 20 2.75 9.06 3.22
CA GLN A 20 1.61 9.96 3.01
C GLN A 20 0.28 9.30 3.43
N VAL A 21 0.07 8.04 3.04
CA VAL A 21 -1.11 7.26 3.44
C VAL A 21 -1.17 7.05 4.95
N ILE A 22 -0.03 6.76 5.60
CA ILE A 22 0.05 6.62 7.05
C ILE A 22 -0.36 7.92 7.74
N GLY A 23 0.17 9.06 7.31
CA GLY A 23 -0.20 10.37 7.87
C GLY A 23 -1.70 10.64 7.78
N LEU A 24 -2.31 10.42 6.60
CA LEU A 24 -3.76 10.61 6.41
C LEU A 24 -4.60 9.66 7.28
N ARG A 25 -4.17 8.41 7.46
CA ARG A 25 -4.85 7.44 8.33
C ARG A 25 -4.77 7.84 9.79
N LEU A 26 -3.59 8.28 10.24
CA LEU A 26 -3.42 8.74 11.61
C LEU A 26 -4.30 9.96 11.88
N ALA A 27 -4.40 10.90 10.94
CA ALA A 27 -5.31 12.03 11.07
C ALA A 27 -6.78 11.59 11.17
N LYS A 28 -7.22 10.68 10.28
CA LYS A 28 -8.61 10.17 10.28
C LYS A 28 -8.94 9.35 11.52
N ILE A 29 -8.02 8.52 12.01
CA ILE A 29 -8.20 7.73 13.22
C ILE A 29 -8.18 8.64 14.45
N GLY A 30 -7.26 9.60 14.50
CA GLY A 30 -7.13 10.58 15.58
C GLY A 30 -8.35 11.49 15.73
N ALA A 31 -9.07 11.78 14.63
CA ALA A 31 -10.35 12.48 14.67
C ALA A 31 -11.46 11.69 15.40
N GLY A 32 -11.30 10.36 15.53
CA GLY A 32 -12.23 9.50 16.25
C GLY A 32 -13.56 9.25 15.53
N GLY A 33 -14.56 8.84 16.30
CA GLY A 33 -15.91 8.55 15.81
C GLY A 33 -16.03 7.30 14.93
N PRO A 34 -17.22 7.04 14.34
CA PRO A 34 -17.47 5.85 13.52
C PRO A 34 -16.52 5.74 12.31
N GLY A 35 -16.11 6.88 11.73
CA GLY A 35 -15.19 6.94 10.60
C GLY A 35 -13.80 6.37 10.91
N ALA A 36 -13.32 6.51 12.15
CA ALA A 36 -12.05 5.95 12.59
C ALA A 36 -12.10 4.41 12.66
N ALA A 37 -13.15 3.84 13.24
CA ALA A 37 -13.34 2.38 13.32
C ALA A 37 -13.52 1.74 11.94
N MET A 38 -14.27 2.41 11.06
CA MET A 38 -14.41 2.00 9.66
C MET A 38 -13.06 2.05 8.93
N GLU A 39 -12.26 3.10 9.11
CA GLU A 39 -10.94 3.18 8.51
C GLU A 39 -10.02 2.06 9.02
N ALA A 40 -9.98 1.79 10.33
CA ALA A 40 -9.17 0.72 10.89
C ALA A 40 -9.54 -0.66 10.32
N THR A 41 -10.84 -0.95 10.17
CA THR A 41 -11.33 -2.20 9.56
C THR A 41 -10.92 -2.29 8.09
N LEU A 42 -11.11 -1.20 7.34
CA LEU A 42 -10.72 -1.12 5.94
C LEU A 42 -9.21 -1.32 5.74
N MET A 43 -8.39 -0.75 6.63
CA MET A 43 -6.94 -0.91 6.62
C MET A 43 -6.48 -2.37 6.77
N VAL A 44 -7.22 -3.20 7.52
CA VAL A 44 -6.91 -4.62 7.68
C VAL A 44 -7.28 -5.38 6.41
N ASN A 45 -8.49 -5.14 5.88
CA ASN A 45 -8.96 -5.79 4.66
C ASN A 45 -8.05 -5.48 3.46
N GLU A 46 -7.60 -4.23 3.31
CA GLU A 46 -6.67 -3.84 2.26
C GLU A 46 -5.31 -4.55 2.39
N LYS A 47 -4.79 -4.75 3.62
CA LYS A 47 -3.54 -5.50 3.84
C LYS A 47 -3.70 -6.97 3.48
N ILE A 48 -4.81 -7.58 3.88
CA ILE A 48 -5.11 -8.99 3.57
C ILE A 48 -5.23 -9.16 2.05
N ALA A 49 -5.98 -8.29 1.37
CA ALA A 49 -6.13 -8.33 -0.08
C ALA A 49 -4.78 -8.18 -0.80
N ALA A 50 -3.95 -7.21 -0.40
CA ALA A 50 -2.63 -7.02 -0.98
C ALA A 50 -1.69 -8.21 -0.72
N ALA A 51 -1.74 -8.81 0.48
CA ALA A 51 -0.95 -10.00 0.80
C ALA A 51 -1.38 -11.23 0.00
N MET A 52 -2.69 -11.43 -0.19
CA MET A 52 -3.21 -12.50 -1.06
C MET A 52 -2.78 -12.30 -2.51
N GLU A 53 -2.89 -11.08 -3.05
CA GLU A 53 -2.44 -10.77 -4.41
C GLU A 53 -0.92 -11.01 -4.58
N ALA A 54 -0.13 -10.62 -3.59
CA ALA A 54 1.31 -10.89 -3.57
C ALA A 54 1.61 -12.40 -3.51
N GLY A 55 0.91 -13.13 -2.64
CA GLY A 55 1.03 -14.58 -2.50
C GLY A 55 0.70 -15.32 -3.79
N VAL A 56 -0.42 -14.98 -4.43
CA VAL A 56 -0.80 -15.52 -5.76
C VAL A 56 0.26 -15.17 -6.79
N THR A 57 0.70 -13.91 -6.83
CA THR A 57 1.72 -13.46 -7.79
C THR A 57 2.98 -14.31 -7.67
N LEU A 58 3.46 -14.57 -6.45
CA LEU A 58 4.64 -15.40 -6.22
C LEU A 58 4.38 -16.88 -6.54
N ALA A 59 3.24 -17.43 -6.12
CA ALA A 59 2.86 -18.82 -6.38
C ALA A 59 2.76 -19.14 -7.88
N THR A 60 2.38 -18.17 -8.70
CA THR A 60 2.34 -18.30 -10.17
C THR A 60 3.66 -17.91 -10.87
N GLY A 61 4.79 -17.81 -10.14
CA GLY A 61 6.10 -17.51 -10.71
C GLY A 61 6.38 -16.03 -11.01
N GLY A 62 5.61 -15.11 -10.42
CA GLY A 62 5.83 -13.67 -10.54
C GLY A 62 7.05 -13.17 -9.76
N SER A 63 7.61 -12.04 -10.17
CA SER A 63 8.80 -11.45 -9.55
C SER A 63 8.48 -10.59 -8.32
N SER A 64 9.48 -10.40 -7.45
CA SER A 64 9.42 -9.45 -6.34
C SER A 64 9.13 -8.01 -6.81
N HIS A 65 9.63 -7.61 -7.98
CA HIS A 65 9.33 -6.30 -8.59
C HIS A 65 7.85 -6.17 -8.99
N LYS A 66 7.21 -7.26 -9.44
CA LYS A 66 5.77 -7.28 -9.72
C LYS A 66 4.94 -7.14 -8.45
N VAL A 67 5.36 -7.79 -7.36
CA VAL A 67 4.76 -7.60 -6.02
C VAL A 67 4.88 -6.15 -5.56
N LEU A 68 6.08 -5.57 -5.65
CA LEU A 68 6.34 -4.18 -5.31
C LEU A 68 5.44 -3.20 -6.09
N THR A 69 5.32 -3.43 -7.40
CA THR A 69 4.44 -2.64 -8.28
C THR A 69 2.97 -2.75 -7.87
N GLY A 70 2.52 -3.96 -7.48
CA GLY A 70 1.19 -4.19 -6.92
C GLY A 70 0.95 -3.37 -5.65
N TYR A 71 1.90 -3.39 -4.69
CA TYR A 71 1.82 -2.57 -3.48
C TYR A 71 1.74 -1.07 -3.78
N ARG A 72 2.56 -0.55 -4.70
CA ARG A 72 2.48 0.88 -5.13
C ARG A 72 1.11 1.24 -5.67
N LYS A 73 0.51 0.37 -6.50
CA LYS A 73 -0.85 0.58 -7.02
C LYS A 73 -1.88 0.67 -5.90
N HIS A 74 -1.80 -0.21 -4.89
CA HIS A 74 -2.69 -0.20 -3.74
C HIS A 74 -2.50 1.05 -2.87
N VAL A 75 -1.25 1.40 -2.55
CA VAL A 75 -0.94 2.63 -1.78
C VAL A 75 -1.43 3.87 -2.50
N GLY A 76 -1.21 3.98 -3.82
CA GLY A 76 -1.73 5.09 -4.62
C GLY A 76 -3.26 5.19 -4.64
N LYS A 77 -3.97 4.04 -4.64
CA LYS A 77 -5.44 4.03 -4.48
C LYS A 77 -5.86 4.52 -3.10
N ASN A 78 -5.17 4.09 -2.06
CA ASN A 78 -5.45 4.49 -0.68
C ASN A 78 -5.24 5.99 -0.49
N TYR A 79 -4.15 6.53 -1.03
CA TYR A 79 -3.88 7.97 -1.03
C TYR A 79 -5.04 8.75 -1.67
N ARG A 80 -5.41 8.41 -2.91
CA ARG A 80 -6.52 9.10 -3.61
C ARG A 80 -7.86 9.01 -2.88
N ARG A 81 -8.11 7.95 -2.13
CA ARG A 81 -9.33 7.78 -1.32
C ARG A 81 -9.29 8.65 -0.07
N LEU A 82 -8.14 8.71 0.59
CA LEU A 82 -7.95 9.41 1.86
C LEU A 82 -7.76 10.92 1.70
N SER A 83 -7.35 11.38 0.51
CA SER A 83 -7.19 12.80 0.18
C SER A 83 -8.47 13.48 -0.32
N ARG A 84 -9.62 12.79 -0.26
CA ARG A 84 -10.95 13.35 -0.55
C ARG A 84 -11.65 13.63 0.75
#